data_AF-A0A150GZF3-F1
#
_entry.id   AF-A0A150GZF3-F1
#
_cell.length_a   1.000
_cell.length_b   1.000
_cell.length_c   1.000
_cell.angle_alpha   90.00
_cell.angle_beta   90.00
_cell.angle_gamma   90.00
#
_symmetry.space_group_name_H-M   'P 1'
#
loop_
_entity.id
_entity.type
_entity.pdbx_description
1 polymer ?
#
loop_
_entity_poly.entity_id
_entity_poly.type
_entity_poly.pdbx_seq_one_letter_code
_entity_poly.pdbx_strand_id
1 'polypeptide(L)'
;MLTAARGGHRHVCEWLLASDPRALHGHEIGVAARSGHLELAEWLLHLCPVPTGGGYLFGVGYSCDLPALQRAWARFRQPGLGPTLLDWSEDLICEAAGSPTPDWAAKVEWLEAQGCPRTSEVTWEAAGLRNDGEALARLTWLRGREYPVDERAVDGAACAGNTAALQYLLTEVAAPAVAADSYQLDPVLSAVKHGHLAALQALHAARWHTRVPDAVVGAAEAGHIAHARADLAV
;
A
#
# COMPACT_ATOMS: atom_id res chain seq x y z
N MET A 1 -20.40 4.04 11.16
CA MET A 1 -19.96 2.63 11.22
C MET A 1 -18.44 2.51 11.04
N LEU A 2 -17.90 2.96 9.91
CA LEU A 2 -16.47 2.85 9.58
C LEU A 2 -15.49 3.32 10.66
N THR A 3 -15.70 4.51 11.23
CA THR A 3 -14.84 5.05 12.30
C THR A 3 -14.89 4.19 13.57
N ALA A 4 -16.07 3.67 13.93
CA ALA A 4 -16.23 2.79 15.08
C ALA A 4 -15.51 1.45 14.85
N ALA A 5 -15.60 0.90 13.63
CA ALA A 5 -14.88 -0.31 13.24
C ALA A 5 -13.36 -0.11 13.29
N ARG A 6 -12.86 1.02 12.76
CA ARG A 6 -11.44 1.39 12.82
C ARG A 6 -10.92 1.52 14.25
N GLY A 7 -11.71 2.06 15.16
CA GLY A 7 -11.35 2.22 16.57
C GLY A 7 -11.64 1.00 17.46
N GLY A 8 -12.16 -0.10 16.90
CA GLY A 8 -12.47 -1.31 17.68
C GLY A 8 -13.68 -1.16 18.60
N HIS A 9 -14.53 -0.15 18.38
CA HIS A 9 -15.65 0.19 19.26
C HIS A 9 -16.87 -0.69 19.00
N ARG A 10 -16.80 -1.96 19.42
CA ARG A 10 -17.87 -2.95 19.22
C ARG A 10 -19.26 -2.48 19.67
N HIS A 11 -19.38 -1.91 20.87
CA HIS A 11 -20.66 -1.44 21.41
C HIS A 11 -21.29 -0.33 20.54
N VAL A 12 -20.48 0.54 19.92
CA VAL A 12 -20.97 1.55 18.98
C VAL A 12 -21.42 0.90 17.67
N CYS A 13 -20.67 -0.09 17.18
CA CYS A 13 -21.08 -0.88 16.00
C CYS A 13 -22.42 -1.61 16.24
N GLU A 14 -22.60 -2.23 17.41
CA GLU A 14 -23.85 -2.89 17.81
C GLU A 14 -25.02 -1.89 17.84
N TRP A 15 -24.83 -0.74 18.48
CA TRP A 15 -25.86 0.31 18.53
C TRP A 15 -26.23 0.84 17.13
N LEU A 16 -25.25 1.04 16.26
CA LEU A 16 -25.47 1.48 14.88
C LEU A 16 -26.24 0.45 14.06
N LEU A 17 -25.87 -0.84 14.17
CA LEU A 17 -26.56 -1.91 13.43
C LEU A 17 -27.96 -2.18 13.94
N ALA A 18 -28.21 -1.99 15.24
CA ALA A 18 -29.57 -2.03 15.80
C ALA A 18 -30.44 -0.88 15.27
N SER A 19 -29.84 0.28 15.01
CA SER A 19 -30.54 1.47 14.51
C SER A 19 -30.76 1.42 12.99
N ASP A 20 -29.77 0.94 12.24
CA ASP A 20 -29.82 0.75 10.80
C ASP A 20 -29.02 -0.51 10.40
N PRO A 21 -29.69 -1.64 10.12
CA PRO A 21 -29.04 -2.86 9.66
C PRO A 21 -28.30 -2.72 8.32
N ARG A 22 -28.60 -1.67 7.52
CA ARG A 22 -27.91 -1.41 6.25
C ARG A 22 -26.59 -0.68 6.43
N ALA A 23 -26.22 -0.31 7.66
CA ALA A 23 -24.97 0.38 7.93
C ALA A 23 -23.70 -0.48 7.68
N LEU A 24 -23.85 -1.81 7.49
CA LEU A 24 -22.76 -2.73 7.19
C LEU A 24 -22.61 -2.93 5.68
N HIS A 25 -21.48 -2.49 5.12
CA HIS A 25 -21.18 -2.54 3.68
C HIS A 25 -19.96 -3.42 3.34
N GLY A 26 -19.49 -4.22 4.30
CA GLY A 26 -18.34 -5.12 4.16
C GLY A 26 -16.98 -4.43 4.31
N HIS A 27 -16.84 -3.16 3.89
CA HIS A 27 -15.60 -2.40 4.05
C HIS A 27 -15.19 -2.24 5.53
N GLU A 28 -16.17 -2.16 6.44
CA GLU A 28 -15.92 -2.07 7.88
C GLU A 28 -15.24 -3.30 8.45
N ILE A 29 -15.47 -4.49 7.86
CA ILE A 29 -14.80 -5.73 8.26
C ILE A 29 -13.30 -5.61 8.00
N GLY A 30 -12.93 -5.21 6.78
CA GLY A 30 -11.53 -5.06 6.40
C GLY A 30 -10.81 -3.97 7.18
N VAL A 31 -11.49 -2.85 7.46
CA VAL A 31 -10.90 -1.76 8.26
C VAL A 31 -10.73 -2.16 9.73
N ALA A 32 -11.68 -2.88 10.33
CA ALA A 32 -11.52 -3.43 11.68
C ALA A 32 -10.33 -4.41 11.72
N ALA A 33 -10.25 -5.33 10.74
CA ALA A 33 -9.17 -6.30 10.64
C ALA A 33 -7.82 -5.58 10.47
N ARG A 34 -7.69 -4.65 9.51
CA ARG A 34 -6.44 -3.89 9.26
C ARG A 34 -6.00 -3.08 10.48
N SER A 35 -6.95 -2.64 11.31
CA SER A 35 -6.67 -1.89 12.54
C SER A 35 -6.31 -2.80 13.73
N GLY A 36 -6.20 -4.12 13.52
CA GLY A 36 -5.86 -5.10 14.55
C GLY A 36 -7.03 -5.54 15.43
N HIS A 37 -8.27 -5.16 15.10
CA HIS A 37 -9.47 -5.49 15.87
C HIS A 37 -10.12 -6.78 15.35
N LEU A 38 -9.40 -7.91 15.44
CA LEU A 38 -9.79 -9.17 14.82
C LEU A 38 -11.13 -9.70 15.34
N GLU A 39 -11.37 -9.67 16.66
CA GLU A 39 -12.65 -10.14 17.23
C GLU A 39 -13.84 -9.32 16.71
N LEU A 40 -13.66 -8.01 16.54
CA LEU A 40 -14.69 -7.15 15.95
C LEU A 40 -14.88 -7.47 14.47
N ALA A 41 -13.79 -7.65 13.73
CA ALA A 41 -13.85 -8.02 12.31
C ALA A 41 -14.52 -9.37 12.10
N GLU A 42 -14.22 -10.37 12.92
CA GLU A 42 -14.87 -11.68 12.90
C GLU A 42 -16.35 -11.56 13.23
N TRP A 43 -16.72 -10.79 14.26
CA TRP A 43 -18.13 -10.56 14.59
C TRP A 43 -18.88 -9.90 13.42
N LEU A 44 -18.31 -8.84 12.82
CA LEU A 44 -18.90 -8.18 11.64
C LEU A 44 -18.99 -9.13 10.44
N LEU A 45 -17.99 -9.98 10.23
CA LEU A 45 -17.97 -10.98 9.16
C LEU A 45 -19.12 -12.00 9.31
N HIS A 46 -19.44 -12.43 10.54
CA HIS A 46 -20.57 -13.34 10.77
C HIS A 46 -21.93 -12.69 10.53
N LEU A 47 -22.04 -11.36 10.64
CA LEU A 47 -23.26 -10.62 10.37
C LEU A 47 -23.45 -10.27 8.89
N CYS A 48 -22.38 -10.33 8.10
CA CYS A 48 -22.41 -9.92 6.71
C CYS A 48 -23.01 -11.03 5.82
N PRO A 49 -24.12 -10.76 5.10
CA PRO A 49 -24.78 -11.76 4.27
C PRO A 49 -24.02 -12.07 2.96
N VAL A 50 -23.05 -11.23 2.57
CA VAL A 50 -22.25 -11.39 1.36
C VAL A 50 -20.82 -11.79 1.73
N PRO A 51 -20.25 -12.85 1.10
CA PRO A 51 -18.88 -13.27 1.35
C PRO A 51 -17.89 -12.27 0.76
N THR A 52 -17.64 -11.17 1.48
CA THR A 52 -16.57 -10.21 1.19
C THR A 52 -15.32 -10.58 1.99
N GLY A 53 -14.83 -11.81 1.76
CA GLY A 53 -13.65 -12.35 2.45
C GLY A 53 -12.36 -11.59 2.17
N GLY A 54 -12.25 -10.95 0.99
CA GLY A 54 -11.04 -10.23 0.57
C GLY A 54 -10.63 -9.15 1.56
N GLY A 55 -11.54 -8.22 1.91
CA GLY A 55 -11.23 -7.13 2.84
C GLY A 55 -10.79 -7.60 4.23
N TYR A 56 -11.45 -8.63 4.78
CA TYR A 56 -11.03 -9.26 6.04
C TYR A 56 -9.62 -9.83 5.92
N LEU A 57 -9.36 -10.60 4.86
CA LEU A 57 -8.11 -11.31 4.67
C LEU A 57 -6.93 -10.36 4.41
N PHE A 58 -7.16 -9.29 3.65
CA PHE A 58 -6.21 -8.18 3.48
C PHE A 58 -5.87 -7.51 4.81
N GLY A 59 -6.89 -7.21 5.61
CA GLY A 59 -6.68 -6.63 6.94
C GLY A 59 -5.90 -7.54 7.88
N VAL A 60 -6.12 -8.87 7.82
CA VAL A 60 -5.33 -9.86 8.56
C VAL A 60 -3.90 -9.92 8.03
N GLY A 61 -3.72 -9.97 6.70
CA GLY A 61 -2.40 -9.99 6.07
C GLY A 61 -1.53 -8.79 6.45
N TYR A 62 -2.15 -7.60 6.52
CA TYR A 62 -1.48 -6.39 6.95
C TYR A 62 -1.17 -6.38 8.45
N SER A 63 -2.13 -6.69 9.31
CA SER A 63 -2.02 -6.33 10.74
C SER A 63 -1.66 -7.47 11.71
N CYS A 64 -1.91 -8.73 11.32
CA CYS A 64 -1.82 -9.88 12.22
C CYS A 64 -0.60 -10.75 11.89
N ASP A 65 -0.22 -11.67 12.76
CA ASP A 65 0.89 -12.60 12.48
C ASP A 65 0.56 -13.63 11.38
N LEU A 66 1.59 -14.31 10.87
CA LEU A 66 1.51 -15.37 9.87
C LEU A 66 0.55 -16.50 10.31
N PRO A 67 0.58 -17.01 11.55
CA PRO A 67 -0.41 -17.98 12.01
C PRO A 67 -1.86 -17.51 11.86
N ALA A 68 -2.18 -16.25 12.17
CA ALA A 68 -3.51 -15.69 11.97
C ALA A 68 -3.87 -15.62 10.48
N LEU A 69 -2.94 -15.18 9.64
CA LEU A 69 -3.12 -15.17 8.18
C LEU A 69 -3.39 -16.58 7.63
N GLN A 70 -2.65 -17.59 8.07
CA GLN A 70 -2.84 -18.99 7.66
C GLN A 70 -4.23 -19.52 8.05
N ARG A 71 -4.71 -19.21 9.27
CA ARG A 71 -6.06 -19.58 9.70
C ARG A 71 -7.13 -18.90 8.83
N ALA A 72 -6.97 -17.60 8.57
CA ALA A 72 -7.89 -16.84 7.73
C ALA A 72 -7.91 -17.38 6.29
N TRP A 73 -6.76 -17.63 5.69
CA TRP A 73 -6.63 -18.22 4.36
C TRP A 73 -7.31 -19.58 4.25
N ALA A 74 -7.09 -20.48 5.23
CA ALA A 74 -7.70 -21.81 5.23
C ALA A 74 -9.24 -21.76 5.24
N ARG A 75 -9.83 -20.74 5.87
CA ARG A 75 -11.27 -20.49 5.87
C ARG A 75 -11.80 -20.09 4.49
N PHE A 76 -11.11 -19.18 3.79
CA PHE A 76 -11.57 -18.65 2.51
C PHE A 76 -11.19 -19.50 1.29
N ARG A 77 -10.28 -20.46 1.46
CA ARG A 77 -9.95 -21.46 0.42
C ARG A 77 -11.01 -22.56 0.29
N GLN A 78 -11.97 -22.65 1.21
CA GLN A 78 -13.04 -23.63 1.13
C GLN A 78 -13.96 -23.35 -0.07
N PRO A 79 -14.32 -24.36 -0.89
CA PRO A 79 -15.23 -24.17 -2.02
C PRO A 79 -16.55 -23.52 -1.58
N GLY A 80 -16.93 -22.41 -2.23
CA GLY A 80 -18.20 -21.72 -1.99
C GLY A 80 -18.21 -20.64 -0.90
N LEU A 81 -17.07 -20.34 -0.27
CA LEU A 81 -16.97 -19.32 0.81
C LEU A 81 -16.09 -18.10 0.48
N GLY A 82 -15.33 -18.13 -0.62
CA GLY A 82 -14.42 -17.04 -1.00
C GLY A 82 -14.48 -16.67 -2.48
N PRO A 83 -14.07 -15.43 -2.84
CA PRO A 83 -13.78 -15.07 -4.23
C PRO A 83 -12.69 -15.98 -4.82
N THR A 84 -12.65 -16.12 -6.14
CA THR A 84 -11.62 -16.92 -6.82
C THR A 84 -10.23 -16.47 -6.38
N LEU A 85 -9.32 -17.42 -6.09
CA LEU A 85 -7.94 -17.16 -5.63
C LEU A 85 -7.18 -16.12 -6.47
N LEU A 86 -7.54 -15.99 -7.75
CA LEU A 86 -6.96 -15.03 -8.68
C LEU A 86 -7.34 -13.57 -8.38
N ASP A 87 -8.48 -13.31 -7.73
CA ASP A 87 -9.03 -11.96 -7.59
C ASP A 87 -8.40 -11.16 -6.44
N TRP A 88 -7.68 -11.83 -5.52
CA TRP A 88 -7.19 -11.22 -4.28
C TRP A 88 -5.77 -11.65 -3.89
N SER A 89 -5.14 -12.54 -4.64
CA SER A 89 -3.77 -13.01 -4.31
C SER A 89 -2.71 -11.91 -4.49
N GLU A 90 -2.87 -11.04 -5.50
CA GLU A 90 -1.98 -9.90 -5.73
C GLU A 90 -2.09 -8.85 -4.62
N ASP A 91 -3.30 -8.41 -4.30
CA ASP A 91 -3.53 -7.42 -3.24
C ASP A 91 -3.05 -7.95 -1.88
N LEU A 92 -3.31 -9.24 -1.57
CA LEU A 92 -2.90 -9.79 -0.28
C LEU A 92 -1.38 -9.86 -0.10
N ILE A 93 -0.62 -10.18 -1.15
CA ILE A 93 0.84 -10.18 -1.05
C ILE A 93 1.40 -8.76 -0.91
N CYS A 94 0.75 -7.76 -1.49
CA CYS A 94 1.06 -6.35 -1.24
C CYS A 94 0.84 -6.00 0.25
N GLU A 95 -0.31 -6.37 0.81
CA GLU A 95 -0.62 -6.12 2.22
C GLU A 95 0.36 -6.81 3.17
N ALA A 96 0.79 -8.03 2.85
CA ALA A 96 1.81 -8.74 3.59
C ALA A 96 3.18 -8.05 3.51
N ALA A 97 3.56 -7.50 2.35
CA ALA A 97 4.81 -6.76 2.20
C ALA A 97 4.79 -5.40 2.92
N GLY A 98 3.65 -4.70 2.91
CA GLY A 98 3.42 -3.45 3.64
C GLY A 98 3.17 -3.63 5.15
N SER A 99 3.08 -4.88 5.62
CA SER A 99 2.75 -5.21 7.00
C SER A 99 3.75 -4.62 8.01
N PRO A 100 3.28 -3.94 9.07
CA PRO A 100 4.13 -3.46 10.17
C PRO A 100 4.58 -4.57 11.13
N THR A 101 4.05 -5.79 11.03
CA THR A 101 4.48 -6.89 11.90
C THR A 101 5.88 -7.40 11.52
N PRO A 102 6.69 -7.86 12.49
CA PRO A 102 8.09 -8.26 12.23
C PRO A 102 8.22 -9.51 11.34
N ASP A 103 7.14 -10.27 11.15
CA ASP A 103 7.08 -11.49 10.33
C ASP A 103 6.58 -11.23 8.89
N TRP A 104 6.52 -9.97 8.45
CA TRP A 104 6.12 -9.59 7.09
C TRP A 104 6.81 -10.42 6.00
N ALA A 105 8.13 -10.65 6.13
CA ALA A 105 8.91 -11.43 5.16
C ALA A 105 8.43 -12.89 5.11
N ALA A 106 8.17 -13.49 6.27
CA ALA A 106 7.65 -14.85 6.37
C ALA A 106 6.23 -14.97 5.77
N LYS A 107 5.41 -13.91 5.89
CA LYS A 107 4.11 -13.84 5.20
C LYS A 107 4.25 -13.83 3.69
N VAL A 108 5.14 -12.99 3.17
CA VAL A 108 5.41 -12.90 1.72
C VAL A 108 5.90 -14.26 1.20
N GLU A 109 6.88 -14.87 1.85
CA GLU A 109 7.39 -16.21 1.46
C GLU A 109 6.31 -17.28 1.46
N TRP A 110 5.46 -17.27 2.49
CA TRP A 110 4.38 -18.22 2.58
C TRP A 110 3.32 -18.00 1.48
N LEU A 111 2.98 -16.75 1.17
CA LEU A 111 2.04 -16.39 0.09
C LEU A 111 2.58 -16.74 -1.30
N GLU A 112 3.87 -16.53 -1.55
CA GLU A 112 4.54 -17.02 -2.77
C GLU A 112 4.40 -18.55 -2.90
N ALA A 113 4.58 -19.30 -1.80
CA ALA A 113 4.38 -20.75 -1.79
C ALA A 113 2.92 -21.16 -2.02
N GLN A 114 1.96 -20.26 -1.80
CA GLN A 114 0.55 -20.46 -2.18
C GLN A 114 0.26 -20.10 -3.65
N GLY A 115 1.26 -19.62 -4.40
CA GLY A 115 1.13 -19.24 -5.81
C GLY A 115 0.79 -17.77 -6.05
N CYS A 116 0.93 -16.90 -5.04
CA CYS A 116 0.74 -15.46 -5.24
C CYS A 116 1.86 -14.90 -6.16
N PRO A 117 1.52 -14.06 -7.15
CA PRO A 117 2.49 -13.57 -8.13
C PRO A 117 3.48 -12.57 -7.55
N ARG A 118 4.64 -12.44 -8.19
CA ARG A 118 5.61 -11.37 -7.93
C ARG A 118 5.31 -10.21 -8.88
N THR A 119 4.70 -9.15 -8.36
CA THR A 119 4.30 -7.96 -9.13
C THR A 119 5.03 -6.72 -8.66
N SER A 120 5.00 -5.64 -9.45
CA SER A 120 5.70 -4.39 -9.08
C SER A 120 4.90 -3.57 -8.06
N GLU A 121 3.62 -3.88 -7.89
CA GLU A 121 2.75 -3.37 -6.84
C GLU A 121 3.30 -3.69 -5.45
N VAL A 122 3.94 -4.84 -5.26
CA VAL A 122 4.57 -5.23 -3.99
C VAL A 122 5.78 -4.33 -3.67
N THR A 123 6.57 -3.97 -4.68
CA THR A 123 7.73 -3.07 -4.48
C THR A 123 7.29 -1.62 -4.33
N TRP A 124 6.20 -1.20 -4.97
CA TRP A 124 5.55 0.08 -4.70
C TRP A 124 5.07 0.21 -3.25
N GLU A 125 4.36 -0.80 -2.74
CA GLU A 125 3.86 -0.79 -1.35
C GLU A 125 5.03 -0.74 -0.34
N ALA A 126 6.08 -1.53 -0.56
CA ALA A 126 7.28 -1.50 0.28
C ALA A 126 8.04 -0.16 0.20
N ALA A 127 8.07 0.48 -0.98
CA ALA A 127 8.70 1.78 -1.17
C ALA A 127 7.94 2.91 -0.46
N GLY A 128 6.62 2.80 -0.35
CA GLY A 128 5.73 3.78 0.27
C GLY A 128 5.63 3.72 1.81
N LEU A 129 6.43 2.88 2.46
CA LEU A 129 6.41 2.75 3.91
C LEU A 129 6.75 4.05 4.64
N ARG A 130 6.31 4.20 5.89
CA ARG A 130 6.53 5.45 6.66
C ARG A 130 7.98 5.68 7.09
N ASN A 131 8.81 4.64 7.07
CA ASN A 131 10.18 4.69 7.56
C ASN A 131 11.14 4.33 6.41
N ASP A 132 12.02 5.26 6.08
CA ASP A 132 12.97 5.15 4.96
C ASP A 132 13.90 3.94 5.08
N GLY A 133 14.47 3.69 6.27
CA GLY A 133 15.35 2.55 6.50
C GLY A 133 14.61 1.21 6.38
N GLU A 134 13.36 1.16 6.83
CA GLU A 134 12.47 0.01 6.71
C GLU A 134 12.07 -0.24 5.25
N ALA A 135 11.76 0.81 4.50
CA ALA A 135 11.47 0.77 3.07
C ALA A 135 12.66 0.20 2.29
N LEU A 136 13.86 0.74 2.52
CA LEU A 136 15.09 0.26 1.88
C LEU A 136 15.39 -1.21 2.21
N ALA A 137 15.25 -1.61 3.48
CA ALA A 137 15.45 -2.99 3.90
C ALA A 137 14.46 -3.95 3.21
N ARG A 138 13.18 -3.56 3.07
CA ARG A 138 12.19 -4.38 2.36
C ARG A 138 12.46 -4.45 0.87
N LEU A 139 12.79 -3.32 0.23
CA LEU A 139 13.08 -3.28 -1.20
C LEU A 139 14.30 -4.14 -1.56
N THR A 140 15.38 -4.06 -0.78
CA THR A 140 16.57 -4.89 -1.01
C THR A 140 16.27 -6.39 -0.82
N TRP A 141 15.47 -6.75 0.19
CA TRP A 141 15.03 -8.12 0.39
C TRP A 141 14.15 -8.62 -0.76
N LEU A 142 13.16 -7.83 -1.20
CA LEU A 142 12.29 -8.15 -2.34
C LEU A 142 13.08 -8.29 -3.63
N ARG A 143 14.05 -7.40 -3.88
CA ARG A 143 14.93 -7.49 -5.05
C ARG A 143 15.75 -8.77 -5.04
N GLY A 144 16.26 -9.20 -3.88
CA GLY A 144 16.94 -10.48 -3.73
C GLY A 144 16.09 -11.71 -4.09
N ARG A 145 14.76 -11.54 -4.13
CA ARG A 145 13.78 -12.56 -4.57
C ARG A 145 13.25 -12.33 -5.98
N GLU A 146 13.93 -11.47 -6.75
CA GLU A 146 13.61 -11.18 -8.15
C GLU A 146 12.24 -10.49 -8.33
N TYR A 147 11.73 -9.79 -7.31
CA TYR A 147 10.58 -8.92 -7.53
C TYR A 147 10.91 -7.85 -8.57
N PRO A 148 9.96 -7.54 -9.48
CA PRO A 148 10.13 -6.48 -10.45
C PRO A 148 10.16 -5.13 -9.74
N VAL A 149 11.11 -4.28 -10.15
CA VAL A 149 11.25 -2.91 -9.68
C VAL A 149 11.13 -2.01 -10.91
N ASP A 150 10.17 -1.10 -10.89
CA ASP A 150 9.84 -0.21 -12.02
C ASP A 150 9.53 1.21 -11.54
N GLU A 151 9.00 2.06 -12.43
CA GLU A 151 8.63 3.45 -12.14
C GLU A 151 7.64 3.57 -10.98
N ARG A 152 6.84 2.53 -10.68
CA ARG A 152 5.89 2.54 -9.56
C ARG A 152 6.65 2.61 -8.25
N ALA A 153 7.65 1.75 -8.05
CA ALA A 153 8.46 1.78 -6.83
C ALA A 153 9.11 3.16 -6.59
N VAL A 154 9.60 3.80 -7.66
CA VAL A 154 10.16 5.16 -7.61
C VAL A 154 9.11 6.18 -7.16
N ASP A 155 7.90 6.12 -7.73
CA ASP A 155 6.77 6.98 -7.33
C ASP A 155 6.39 6.77 -5.86
N GLY A 156 6.33 5.51 -5.40
CA GLY A 156 6.03 5.16 -4.00
C GLY A 156 7.03 5.77 -3.01
N ALA A 157 8.33 5.62 -3.27
CA ALA A 157 9.38 6.21 -2.44
C ALA A 157 9.36 7.74 -2.48
N ALA A 158 9.11 8.33 -3.65
CA ALA A 158 9.01 9.77 -3.82
C ALA A 158 7.79 10.36 -3.08
N CYS A 159 6.65 9.67 -3.14
CA CYS A 159 5.41 10.00 -2.44
C CYS A 159 5.58 9.95 -0.92
N ALA A 160 6.33 8.97 -0.40
CA ALA A 160 6.61 8.84 1.04
C ALA A 160 7.79 9.69 1.52
N GLY A 161 8.60 10.24 0.61
CA GLY A 161 9.82 10.99 0.94
C GLY A 161 10.98 10.12 1.43
N ASN A 162 10.93 8.81 1.16
CA ASN A 162 11.95 7.85 1.57
C ASN A 162 13.20 8.00 0.70
N THR A 163 14.12 8.86 1.11
CA THR A 163 15.22 9.33 0.28
C THR A 163 16.28 8.24 0.07
N ALA A 164 16.59 7.43 1.08
CA ALA A 164 17.54 6.32 0.95
C ALA A 164 16.97 5.20 0.08
N ALA A 165 15.70 4.84 0.28
CA ALA A 165 14.98 3.91 -0.59
C ALA A 165 14.93 4.42 -2.04
N LEU A 166 14.61 5.71 -2.24
CA LEU A 166 14.57 6.34 -3.55
C LEU A 166 15.93 6.31 -4.24
N GLN A 167 17.01 6.67 -3.55
CA GLN A 167 18.36 6.61 -4.11
C GLN A 167 18.73 5.20 -4.57
N TYR A 168 18.40 4.18 -3.78
CA TYR A 168 18.56 2.78 -4.20
C TYR A 168 17.77 2.48 -5.47
N LEU A 169 16.48 2.83 -5.51
CA LEU A 169 15.62 2.59 -6.68
C LEU A 169 16.11 3.29 -7.95
N LEU A 170 16.66 4.51 -7.83
CA LEU A 170 17.22 5.26 -8.96
C LEU A 170 18.49 4.63 -9.54
N THR A 171 19.15 3.72 -8.81
CA THR A 171 20.24 2.90 -9.37
C THR A 171 19.75 1.69 -10.15
N GLU A 172 18.56 1.18 -9.83
CA GLU A 172 17.96 0.00 -10.47
C GLU A 172 17.06 0.39 -11.66
N VAL A 173 16.40 1.55 -11.59
CA VAL A 173 15.42 2.02 -12.58
C VAL A 173 15.93 3.28 -13.27
N ALA A 174 16.22 3.17 -14.57
CA ALA A 174 16.62 4.31 -15.38
C ALA A 174 15.44 5.24 -15.65
N ALA A 175 15.74 6.54 -15.80
CA ALA A 175 14.74 7.51 -16.19
C ALA A 175 14.14 7.15 -17.58
N PRO A 176 12.81 7.27 -17.75
CA PRO A 176 12.14 6.93 -19.00
C PRO A 176 12.61 7.84 -20.15
N ALA A 177 12.99 7.23 -21.28
CA ALA A 177 13.58 7.93 -22.42
C ALA A 177 12.60 8.82 -23.21
N VAL A 178 11.28 8.59 -23.05
CA VAL A 178 10.22 9.37 -23.70
C VAL A 178 9.15 9.66 -22.65
N ALA A 179 8.69 10.91 -22.60
CA ALA A 179 7.49 11.28 -21.85
C ALA A 179 6.28 10.59 -22.51
N ALA A 180 5.95 9.39 -22.06
CA ALA A 180 4.76 8.69 -22.50
C ALA A 180 3.49 9.34 -21.91
N ASP A 181 2.36 9.05 -22.55
CA ASP A 181 1.07 9.75 -22.43
C ASP A 181 0.58 9.98 -20.99
N SER A 182 -0.33 10.96 -20.86
CA SER A 182 -0.79 11.66 -19.65
C SER A 182 -1.39 10.85 -18.49
N TYR A 183 -1.33 9.51 -18.51
CA TYR A 183 -1.86 8.63 -17.47
C TYR A 183 -0.77 7.86 -16.70
N GLN A 184 0.51 8.06 -16.99
CA GLN A 184 1.60 7.43 -16.24
C GLN A 184 1.96 8.19 -14.96
N LEU A 185 2.44 7.45 -13.95
CA LEU A 185 2.92 7.97 -12.66
C LEU A 185 3.99 9.06 -12.86
N ASP A 186 4.01 10.06 -11.98
CA ASP A 186 5.01 11.15 -12.03
C ASP A 186 5.65 11.28 -10.63
N PRO A 187 6.77 10.58 -10.38
CA PRO A 187 7.45 10.61 -9.10
C PRO A 187 7.89 12.02 -8.70
N VAL A 188 8.19 12.88 -9.67
CA VAL A 188 8.60 14.27 -9.42
C VAL A 188 7.41 15.08 -8.91
N LEU A 189 6.25 14.95 -9.54
CA LEU A 189 5.01 15.56 -9.07
C LEU A 189 4.61 15.01 -7.69
N SER A 190 4.77 13.71 -7.45
CA SER A 190 4.49 13.09 -6.14
C SER A 190 5.37 13.69 -5.04
N ALA A 191 6.68 13.84 -5.26
CA ALA A 191 7.58 14.50 -4.31
C ALA A 191 7.20 15.97 -4.07
N VAL A 192 6.81 16.70 -5.12
CA VAL A 192 6.37 18.10 -5.02
C VAL A 192 5.08 18.24 -4.21
N LYS A 193 4.05 17.45 -4.53
CA LYS A 193 2.73 17.47 -3.86
C LYS A 193 2.84 17.22 -2.36
N HIS A 194 3.77 16.36 -1.96
CA HIS A 194 3.97 15.99 -0.55
C HIS A 194 5.12 16.78 0.13
N GLY A 195 5.76 17.70 -0.60
CA GLY A 195 6.78 18.60 -0.04
C GLY A 195 8.13 17.92 0.29
N HIS A 196 8.46 16.82 -0.38
CA HIS A 196 9.67 16.04 -0.12
C HIS A 196 10.88 16.56 -0.92
N LEU A 197 11.50 17.64 -0.44
CA LEU A 197 12.63 18.31 -1.11
C LEU A 197 13.82 17.37 -1.40
N ALA A 198 14.22 16.55 -0.43
CA ALA A 198 15.35 15.63 -0.62
C ALA A 198 15.07 14.57 -1.71
N ALA A 199 13.82 14.10 -1.79
CA ALA A 199 13.38 13.20 -2.85
C ALA A 199 13.39 13.89 -4.23
N LEU A 200 12.92 15.14 -4.29
CA LEU A 200 12.95 15.95 -5.51
C LEU A 200 14.39 16.17 -6.02
N GLN A 201 15.32 16.50 -5.12
CA GLN A 201 16.74 16.65 -5.46
C GLN A 201 17.35 15.36 -5.99
N ALA A 202 17.02 14.21 -5.38
CA ALA A 202 17.50 12.91 -5.84
C ALA A 202 16.97 12.55 -7.23
N LEU A 203 15.67 12.80 -7.48
CA LEU A 203 15.05 12.60 -8.79
C LEU A 203 15.69 13.49 -9.87
N HIS A 204 15.89 14.77 -9.58
CA HIS A 204 16.54 15.69 -10.51
C HIS A 204 17.99 15.28 -10.83
N ALA A 205 18.76 14.88 -9.80
CA ALA A 205 20.13 14.39 -9.99
C ALA A 205 20.18 13.12 -10.88
N ALA A 206 19.14 12.28 -10.82
CA ALA A 206 18.97 11.10 -11.66
C ALA A 206 18.29 11.40 -13.01
N ARG A 207 18.08 12.68 -13.37
CA ARG A 207 17.44 13.14 -14.63
C ARG A 207 15.99 12.70 -14.79
N TRP A 208 15.28 12.52 -13.69
CA TRP A 208 13.83 12.39 -13.69
C TRP A 208 13.22 13.78 -13.78
N HIS A 209 12.46 14.03 -14.84
CA HIS A 209 11.82 15.32 -15.11
C HIS A 209 10.30 15.19 -14.99
N THR A 210 9.64 16.26 -14.53
CA THR A 210 8.18 16.33 -14.46
C THR A 210 7.58 16.15 -15.85
N ARG A 211 6.55 15.32 -15.97
CA ARG A 211 5.82 15.12 -17.23
C ARG A 211 4.73 16.19 -17.44
N VAL A 212 4.35 16.89 -16.37
CA VAL A 212 3.31 17.93 -16.38
C VAL A 212 3.94 19.33 -16.19
N PRO A 213 3.74 20.28 -17.13
CA PRO A 213 4.23 21.66 -17.00
C PRO A 213 3.70 22.41 -15.77
N ASP A 214 2.56 21.97 -15.22
CA ASP A 214 1.85 22.59 -14.10
C ASP A 214 2.29 22.13 -12.71
N ALA A 215 3.48 21.55 -12.56
CA ALA A 215 4.05 21.21 -11.25
C ALA A 215 4.06 22.40 -10.26
N VAL A 216 4.09 23.63 -10.79
CA VAL A 216 3.98 24.89 -10.05
C VAL A 216 2.60 25.11 -9.42
N VAL A 217 1.51 24.64 -10.05
CA VAL A 217 0.13 24.76 -9.54
C VAL A 217 -0.09 23.82 -8.35
N GLY A 218 0.39 22.57 -8.45
CA GLY A 218 0.30 21.60 -7.35
C GLY A 218 1.12 22.01 -6.11
N ALA A 219 2.30 22.62 -6.32
CA ALA A 219 3.10 23.19 -5.22
C ALA A 219 2.42 24.39 -4.54
N ALA A 220 1.62 25.17 -5.29
CA ALA A 220 0.89 26.31 -4.78
C ALA A 220 -0.34 25.90 -3.97
N GLU A 221 -1.08 24.87 -4.40
CA GLU A 221 -2.21 24.32 -3.66
C GLU A 221 -1.79 23.60 -2.37
N ALA A 222 -0.61 22.97 -2.36
CA ALA A 222 -0.05 22.31 -1.18
C ALA A 222 0.65 23.28 -0.19
N GLY A 223 0.75 24.56 -0.51
CA GLY A 223 1.39 25.57 0.36
C GLY A 223 2.93 25.50 0.40
N HIS A 224 3.57 24.81 -0.55
CA HIS A 224 5.02 24.59 -0.59
C HIS A 224 5.76 25.50 -1.60
N ILE A 225 5.21 26.70 -1.86
CA ILE A 225 5.61 27.66 -2.91
C ILE A 225 7.10 28.07 -2.84
N ALA A 226 7.75 27.98 -1.68
CA ALA A 226 9.15 28.37 -1.51
C ALA A 226 10.14 27.45 -2.25
N HIS A 227 9.80 26.17 -2.49
CA HIS A 227 10.75 25.18 -3.04
C HIS A 227 10.62 24.97 -4.55
N ALA A 228 9.42 25.16 -5.12
CA ALA A 228 9.19 24.88 -6.55
C ALA A 228 9.83 25.92 -7.50
N ARG A 229 10.06 27.16 -7.04
CA ARG A 229 10.60 28.24 -7.89
C ARG A 229 12.13 28.28 -7.99
N ALA A 230 12.86 27.61 -7.10
CA ALA A 230 14.32 27.67 -7.09
C ALA A 230 14.97 26.64 -8.02
N ASP A 231 14.40 25.44 -8.12
CA ASP A 231 15.04 24.30 -8.82
C ASP A 231 14.54 24.08 -10.26
N LEU A 232 13.48 24.76 -10.71
CA LEU A 232 13.00 24.72 -12.10
C LEU A 232 13.64 25.81 -13.00
N ALA A 233 14.61 26.58 -12.47
CA ALA A 233 15.23 27.71 -13.15
C ALA A 233 16.68 27.48 -13.63
N VAL A 234 17.19 26.23 -13.61
CA VAL A 234 18.53 25.89 -14.14
C VAL A 234 18.47 24.61 -14.96
#